data_AF-A0A2A4IYU3-F1
#
_entry.id   AF-A0A2A4IYU3-F1
#
_cell.length_a   1.000
_cell.length_b   1.000
_cell.length_c   1.000
_cell.angle_alpha   90.00
_cell.angle_beta   90.00
_cell.angle_gamma   90.00
#
_symmetry.space_group_name_H-M   'P 1'
#
loop_
_entity.id
_entity.type
_entity.pdbx_description
1 polymer ?
#
loop_
_entity_poly.entity_id
_entity_poly.type
_entity_poly.pdbx_seq_one_letter_code
_entity_poly.pdbx_strand_id
1 'polypeptide(L)'
;MPRKPCYWTRKLELELVAFVRERDYIWRPVGNTNHHIQQKYKAYAEFAARLGRGFTARSVRDRWVNIRSTFNHNHRRVERSKLKANSAADIYVPCWPLWKPLQFLKDVCKREDLNYEKFEPAACEFKEFPSTHVKEEQQSELETDFELNIRQRSRRTDRPRRKLMQKSNTKSKCKQVIDDLLLAMKPVVSEPLSDQSYWFFGKHITERLNCMRRIDAERACHDILNLLNEWQQDDPT
;
A
#
# COMPACT_ATOMS: atom_id res chain seq x y z
N MET A 1 -13.03 -29.31 -8.40
CA MET A 1 -11.85 -29.97 -9.02
C MET A 1 -10.58 -29.50 -8.31
N PRO A 2 -9.73 -30.38 -7.77
CA PRO A 2 -8.45 -29.99 -7.20
C PRO A 2 -7.57 -29.39 -8.30
N ARG A 3 -7.07 -28.16 -8.09
CA ARG A 3 -6.18 -27.50 -9.03
C ARG A 3 -4.83 -28.22 -9.00
N LYS A 4 -4.40 -28.79 -10.13
CA LYS A 4 -3.06 -29.37 -10.26
C LYS A 4 -2.03 -28.28 -9.92
N PRO A 5 -1.01 -28.56 -9.08
CA PRO A 5 0.06 -27.61 -8.83
C PRO A 5 0.74 -27.23 -10.16
N CYS A 6 0.91 -25.93 -10.40
CA CYS A 6 1.65 -25.44 -11.56
C CYS A 6 3.15 -25.50 -11.25
N TYR A 7 3.92 -26.19 -12.10
CA TYR A 7 5.36 -26.33 -11.93
C TYR A 7 6.08 -25.29 -12.78
N TRP A 8 6.95 -24.50 -12.13
CA TRP A 8 7.80 -23.53 -12.80
C TRP A 8 9.17 -24.15 -13.05
N THR A 9 9.52 -24.33 -14.32
CA THR A 9 10.87 -24.70 -14.73
C THR A 9 11.69 -23.46 -15.02
N ARG A 10 13.02 -23.59 -14.98
CA ARG A 10 13.94 -22.49 -15.32
C ARG A 10 13.67 -21.90 -16.72
N LYS A 11 13.28 -22.74 -17.69
CA LYS A 11 12.95 -22.30 -19.05
C LYS A 11 11.73 -21.36 -19.04
N LEU A 12 10.66 -21.74 -18.34
CA LEU A 12 9.45 -20.93 -18.21
C LEU A 12 9.70 -19.61 -17.48
N GLU A 13 10.60 -19.61 -16.50
CA GLU A 13 10.99 -18.40 -15.80
C GLU A 13 11.76 -17.42 -16.70
N LEU A 14 12.67 -17.93 -17.53
CA LEU A 14 13.38 -17.12 -18.51
C LEU A 14 12.40 -16.53 -19.54
N GLU A 15 11.45 -17.32 -20.02
CA GLU A 15 10.38 -16.85 -20.92
C GLU A 15 9.52 -15.77 -20.25
N LEU A 16 9.16 -15.94 -18.98
CA LEU A 16 8.44 -14.92 -18.21
C LEU A 16 9.25 -13.63 -18.09
N VAL A 17 10.55 -13.73 -17.79
CA VAL A 17 11.42 -12.55 -17.69
C VAL A 17 11.51 -11.83 -19.04
N ALA A 18 11.64 -12.56 -20.15
CA ALA A 18 11.65 -11.98 -21.49
C ALA A 18 10.33 -11.27 -21.81
N PHE A 19 9.20 -11.92 -21.53
CA PHE A 19 7.86 -11.36 -21.71
C PHE A 19 7.62 -10.08 -20.90
N VAL A 20 8.09 -10.06 -19.65
CA VAL A 20 7.98 -8.88 -18.78
C VAL A 20 8.92 -7.78 -19.25
N ARG A 21 10.15 -8.11 -19.67
CA ARG A 21 11.10 -7.12 -20.20
C ARG A 21 10.53 -6.36 -21.40
N GLU A 22 9.85 -7.06 -22.31
CA GLU A 22 9.18 -6.48 -23.48
C GLU A 22 8.03 -5.53 -23.10
N ARG A 23 7.34 -5.80 -21.99
CA ARG A 23 6.17 -5.04 -21.51
C ARG A 23 6.54 -4.20 -20.30
N ASP A 24 7.03 -3.01 -20.56
CA ASP A 24 7.51 -2.08 -19.55
C ASP A 24 6.46 -1.60 -18.54
N TYR A 25 5.19 -1.49 -18.92
CA TYR A 25 4.09 -1.20 -18.00
C TYR A 25 3.91 -2.25 -16.88
N ILE A 26 4.50 -3.45 -17.02
CA ILE A 26 4.42 -4.51 -15.99
C ILE A 26 5.37 -4.21 -14.83
N TRP A 27 6.61 -3.83 -15.13
CA TRP A 27 7.69 -3.73 -14.15
C TRP A 27 8.06 -2.29 -13.78
N ARG A 28 7.79 -1.32 -14.67
CA ARG A 28 7.89 0.10 -14.31
C ARG A 28 6.82 0.45 -13.27
N PRO A 29 7.11 1.35 -12.33
CA PRO A 29 6.12 1.91 -11.41
C PRO A 29 5.23 2.90 -12.16
N VAL A 30 4.44 2.39 -13.10
CA VAL A 30 3.31 3.14 -13.68
C VAL A 30 2.20 3.17 -12.63
N GLY A 31 1.53 4.32 -12.48
CA GLY A 31 0.64 4.64 -11.36
C GLY A 31 -0.30 3.51 -10.92
N ASN A 32 -0.68 3.47 -9.66
CA ASN A 32 -1.46 2.36 -9.08
C ASN A 32 -2.98 2.46 -9.34
N THR A 33 -3.38 2.93 -10.52
CA THR A 33 -4.79 3.05 -10.91
C THR A 33 -5.37 1.67 -11.22
N ASN A 34 -6.67 1.49 -10.98
CA ASN A 34 -7.40 0.27 -11.34
C ASN A 34 -7.15 -0.15 -12.81
N HIS A 35 -7.03 0.82 -13.71
CA HIS A 35 -6.70 0.58 -15.11
C HIS A 35 -5.34 -0.11 -15.29
N HIS A 36 -4.27 0.39 -14.67
CA HIS A 36 -2.93 -0.22 -14.74
C HIS A 36 -2.88 -1.59 -14.08
N ILE A 37 -3.62 -1.79 -12.99
CA ILE A 37 -3.74 -3.12 -12.35
C ILE A 37 -4.39 -4.12 -13.31
N GLN A 38 -5.46 -3.72 -14.00
CA GLN A 38 -6.14 -4.56 -14.99
C GLN A 38 -5.26 -4.83 -16.22
N GLN A 39 -4.51 -3.83 -16.72
CA GLN A 39 -3.55 -4.02 -17.81
C GLN A 39 -2.48 -5.06 -17.45
N LYS A 40 -1.88 -4.97 -16.26
CA LYS A 40 -0.93 -5.97 -15.75
C LYS A 40 -1.58 -7.35 -15.68
N TYR A 41 -2.80 -7.43 -15.15
CA TYR A 41 -3.52 -8.69 -15.05
C TYR A 41 -3.82 -9.31 -16.42
N LYS A 42 -4.21 -8.50 -17.41
CA LYS A 42 -4.43 -8.92 -18.80
C LYS A 42 -3.16 -9.49 -19.42
N ALA A 43 -2.01 -8.84 -19.21
CA ALA A 43 -0.73 -9.35 -19.68
C ALA A 43 -0.36 -10.69 -19.03
N TYR A 44 -0.57 -10.85 -17.72
CA TYR A 44 -0.35 -12.14 -17.06
C TYR A 44 -1.31 -13.23 -17.54
N ALA A 45 -2.55 -12.86 -17.87
CA ALA A 45 -3.52 -13.79 -18.45
C ALA A 45 -3.10 -14.25 -19.85
N GLU A 46 -2.60 -13.34 -20.69
CA GLU A 46 -2.04 -13.64 -22.00
C GLU A 46 -0.86 -14.63 -21.89
N PHE A 47 0.08 -14.38 -20.97
CA PHE A 47 1.19 -15.29 -20.73
C PHE A 47 0.72 -16.66 -20.22
N ALA A 48 -0.22 -16.68 -19.27
CA ALA A 48 -0.79 -17.93 -18.76
C ALA A 48 -1.50 -18.74 -19.86
N ALA A 49 -2.21 -18.08 -20.77
CA ALA A 49 -2.89 -18.72 -21.89
C ALA A 49 -1.90 -19.43 -22.83
N ARG A 50 -0.71 -18.85 -23.06
CA ARG A 50 0.37 -19.47 -23.86
C ARG A 50 0.93 -20.74 -23.22
N LEU A 51 0.97 -20.80 -21.88
CA LEU A 51 1.48 -21.96 -21.13
C LEU A 51 0.46 -23.11 -21.04
N GLY A 52 -0.82 -22.84 -21.25
CA GLY A 52 -1.88 -23.83 -21.27
C GLY A 52 -2.42 -24.20 -19.88
N ARG A 53 -2.96 -25.42 -19.77
CA ARG A 53 -3.74 -25.87 -18.60
C ARG A 53 -2.86 -25.92 -17.34
N GLY A 54 -3.32 -25.26 -16.27
CA GLY A 54 -2.65 -25.25 -14.95
C GLY A 54 -2.05 -23.90 -14.59
N PHE A 55 -1.78 -23.03 -15.57
CA PHE A 55 -1.34 -21.66 -15.31
C PHE A 55 -2.53 -20.70 -15.25
N THR A 56 -2.45 -19.76 -14.33
CA THR A 56 -3.44 -18.68 -14.19
C THR A 56 -2.70 -17.34 -14.13
N ALA A 57 -3.37 -16.25 -14.49
CA ALA A 57 -2.80 -14.92 -14.33
C ALA A 57 -2.29 -14.66 -12.90
N ARG A 58 -2.95 -15.26 -11.90
CA ARG A 58 -2.50 -15.21 -10.50
C ARG A 58 -1.18 -15.95 -10.29
N SER A 59 -1.05 -17.20 -10.74
CA SER A 59 0.18 -17.97 -10.55
C SER A 59 1.38 -17.35 -11.27
N VAL A 60 1.17 -16.74 -12.44
CA VAL A 60 2.18 -15.97 -13.17
C VAL A 60 2.61 -14.73 -12.39
N ARG A 61 1.64 -13.94 -11.88
CA ARG A 61 1.92 -12.78 -11.03
C ARG A 61 2.71 -13.17 -9.79
N ASP A 62 2.27 -14.21 -9.07
CA ASP A 62 2.92 -14.65 -7.83
C ASP A 62 4.37 -15.10 -8.12
N ARG A 63 4.60 -15.80 -9.24
CA ARG A 63 5.96 -16.15 -9.67
C ARG A 63 6.81 -14.92 -9.98
N TRP A 64 6.27 -13.95 -10.72
CA TRP A 64 6.97 -12.71 -11.04
C TRP A 64 7.36 -11.93 -9.77
N VAL A 65 6.44 -11.82 -8.80
CA VAL A 65 6.71 -11.18 -7.51
C VAL A 65 7.88 -11.87 -6.79
N ASN A 66 7.90 -13.21 -6.76
CA ASN A 66 8.99 -13.97 -6.16
C ASN A 66 10.33 -13.71 -6.88
N ILE A 67 10.35 -13.77 -8.21
CA ILE A 67 11.54 -13.46 -9.02
C ILE A 67 12.06 -12.06 -8.71
N ARG A 68 11.19 -11.04 -8.73
CA ARG A 68 11.56 -9.64 -8.43
C ARG A 68 12.10 -9.50 -6.99
N SER A 69 11.50 -10.19 -6.03
CA SER A 69 11.96 -10.19 -4.64
C SER A 69 13.37 -10.77 -4.49
N THR A 70 13.63 -11.93 -5.10
CA THR A 70 14.95 -12.57 -5.13
C THR A 70 15.98 -11.68 -5.83
N PHE A 71 15.60 -11.02 -6.93
CA PHE A 71 16.45 -10.04 -7.60
C PHE A 71 16.81 -8.88 -6.67
N ASN A 72 15.84 -8.23 -6.04
CA ASN A 72 16.06 -7.10 -5.13
C ASN A 72 16.90 -7.49 -3.90
N HIS A 73 16.76 -8.73 -3.43
CA HIS A 73 17.61 -9.26 -2.36
C HIS A 73 19.07 -9.39 -2.82
N ASN A 74 19.32 -10.04 -3.97
CA ASN A 74 20.65 -10.16 -4.54
C ASN A 74 21.24 -8.79 -4.87
N HIS A 75 20.44 -7.88 -5.41
CA HIS A 75 20.85 -6.51 -5.71
C HIS A 75 21.41 -5.79 -4.49
N ARG A 76 20.68 -5.81 -3.37
CA ARG A 76 21.16 -5.21 -2.12
C ARG A 76 22.43 -5.86 -1.59
N ARG A 77 22.66 -7.16 -1.85
CA ARG A 77 23.91 -7.82 -1.47
C ARG A 77 25.08 -7.36 -2.32
N VAL A 78 24.87 -7.23 -3.63
CA VAL A 78 25.87 -6.69 -4.57
C VAL A 78 26.24 -5.26 -4.22
N GLU A 79 25.24 -4.40 -3.98
CA GLU A 79 25.50 -3.00 -3.59
C GLU A 79 26.24 -2.93 -2.25
N ARG A 80 25.87 -3.75 -1.26
CA ARG A 80 26.59 -3.81 0.02
C ARG A 80 28.03 -4.32 -0.13
N SER A 81 28.28 -5.30 -1.00
CA SER A 81 29.65 -5.76 -1.24
C SER A 81 30.49 -4.70 -1.93
N LYS A 82 29.92 -3.96 -2.90
CA LYS A 82 30.62 -2.84 -3.55
C LYS A 82 31.08 -1.78 -2.55
N LEU A 83 30.24 -1.46 -1.56
CA LEU A 83 30.58 -0.48 -0.52
C LEU A 83 31.69 -0.95 0.44
N LYS A 84 31.89 -2.27 0.57
CA LYS A 84 32.87 -2.87 1.49
C LYS A 84 34.11 -3.41 0.81
N ALA A 85 34.09 -3.54 -0.50
CA ALA A 85 35.15 -4.15 -1.28
C ALA A 85 36.27 -3.13 -1.54
N ASN A 86 37.49 -3.50 -1.18
CA ASN A 86 38.68 -2.71 -1.51
C ASN A 86 39.14 -2.95 -2.96
N SER A 87 38.72 -4.07 -3.56
CA SER A 87 39.02 -4.44 -4.95
C SER A 87 37.80 -5.06 -5.64
N ALA A 88 37.73 -4.92 -6.97
CA ALA A 88 36.61 -5.42 -7.77
C ALA A 88 36.41 -6.95 -7.68
N ALA A 89 37.45 -7.70 -7.30
CA ALA A 89 37.41 -9.15 -7.11
C ALA A 89 36.58 -9.58 -5.89
N ASP A 90 36.42 -8.70 -4.88
CA ASP A 90 35.69 -9.00 -3.64
C ASP A 90 34.18 -8.71 -3.76
N ILE A 91 33.74 -8.19 -4.91
CA ILE A 91 32.34 -7.87 -5.14
C ILE A 91 31.55 -9.18 -5.31
N TYR A 92 30.50 -9.34 -4.50
CA TYR A 92 29.61 -10.48 -4.58
C TYR A 92 28.98 -10.58 -5.97
N VAL A 93 29.11 -11.74 -6.62
CA VAL A 93 28.43 -12.05 -7.88
C VAL A 93 27.37 -13.12 -7.64
N PRO A 94 26.06 -12.82 -7.80
CA PRO A 94 25.01 -13.81 -7.63
C PRO A 94 25.11 -14.95 -8.67
N CYS A 95 25.19 -16.20 -8.21
CA CYS A 95 25.13 -17.39 -9.07
C CYS A 95 23.72 -17.74 -9.57
N TRP A 96 22.76 -16.82 -9.46
CA TRP A 96 21.37 -17.07 -9.80
C TRP A 96 21.13 -16.92 -11.31
N PRO A 97 20.58 -17.93 -12.01
CA PRO A 97 20.42 -17.89 -13.47
C PRO A 97 19.67 -16.70 -14.05
N LEU A 98 18.70 -16.16 -13.32
CA LEU A 98 17.89 -15.02 -13.75
C LEU A 98 18.58 -13.67 -13.49
N TRP A 99 19.74 -13.66 -12.85
CA TRP A 99 20.46 -12.43 -12.48
C TRP A 99 20.82 -11.57 -13.69
N LYS A 100 21.43 -12.15 -14.74
CA LYS A 100 21.82 -11.41 -15.95
C LYS A 100 20.59 -10.91 -16.75
N PRO A 101 19.56 -11.75 -17.01
CA PRO A 101 18.35 -11.29 -17.70
C PRO A 101 17.58 -10.17 -16.98
N LEU A 102 17.66 -10.07 -15.66
CA LEU A 102 16.92 -9.08 -14.84
C LEU A 102 17.66 -7.74 -14.65
N GLN A 103 18.83 -7.55 -15.25
CA GLN A 103 19.60 -6.30 -15.06
C GLN A 103 18.83 -5.05 -15.50
N PHE A 104 17.90 -5.15 -16.45
CA PHE A 104 17.06 -4.03 -16.91
C PHE A 104 16.21 -3.40 -15.79
N LEU A 105 15.98 -4.12 -14.68
CA LEU A 105 15.27 -3.59 -13.52
C LEU A 105 16.09 -2.52 -12.76
N LYS A 106 17.42 -2.47 -12.93
CA LYS A 106 18.28 -1.47 -12.28
C LYS A 106 18.07 -0.07 -12.85
N ASP A 107 17.78 0.01 -14.15
CA ASP A 107 17.76 1.27 -14.90
C ASP A 107 16.53 2.15 -14.58
N VAL A 108 15.58 1.63 -13.79
CA VAL A 108 14.44 2.41 -13.30
C VAL A 108 14.77 3.20 -12.05
N CYS A 109 15.53 2.64 -11.10
CA CYS A 109 15.91 3.39 -9.89
C CYS A 109 16.71 4.66 -10.21
N LYS A 110 17.59 4.61 -11.22
CA LYS A 110 18.43 5.76 -11.57
C LYS A 110 17.69 6.91 -12.26
N ARG A 111 16.55 6.63 -12.91
CA ARG A 111 15.82 7.65 -13.68
C ARG A 111 14.85 8.47 -12.82
N GLU A 112 14.37 7.92 -11.72
CA GLU A 112 13.50 8.65 -10.79
C GLU A 112 14.28 9.69 -9.97
N ASP A 113 15.56 9.42 -9.65
CA ASP A 113 16.43 10.37 -8.94
C ASP A 113 16.81 11.60 -9.80
N LEU A 114 16.71 11.50 -11.12
CA LEU A 114 16.98 12.62 -12.05
C LEU A 114 15.74 13.46 -12.36
N ASN A 115 14.57 13.05 -11.88
CA ASN A 115 13.30 13.74 -12.14
C ASN A 115 12.86 14.65 -10.98
N TYR A 116 13.74 14.86 -10.00
CA TYR A 116 13.69 16.07 -9.17
C TYR A 116 14.30 17.19 -10.02
N GLU A 117 13.45 17.98 -10.67
CA GLU A 117 13.89 19.30 -11.13
C GLU A 117 14.48 20.01 -9.91
N LYS A 118 15.80 20.15 -9.94
CA LYS A 118 16.52 21.11 -9.12
C LYS A 118 15.88 22.45 -9.46
N PHE A 119 15.00 22.93 -8.58
CA PHE A 119 14.47 24.28 -8.67
C PHE A 119 15.66 25.21 -8.50
N GLU A 120 16.20 25.69 -9.61
CA GLU A 120 17.11 26.83 -9.61
C GLU A 120 16.34 27.98 -8.94
N PRO A 121 16.83 28.54 -7.82
CA PRO A 121 16.15 29.65 -7.20
C PRO A 121 16.26 30.82 -8.18
N ALA A 122 15.15 31.13 -8.84
CA ALA A 122 15.02 32.37 -9.58
C ALA A 122 15.45 33.49 -8.65
N ALA A 123 16.45 34.27 -9.06
CA ALA A 123 16.91 35.45 -8.37
C ALA A 123 15.72 36.40 -8.21
N CYS A 124 15.05 36.32 -7.07
CA CYS A 124 14.07 37.29 -6.64
C CYS A 124 14.87 38.39 -5.96
N GLU A 125 14.93 39.55 -6.61
CA GLU A 125 15.40 40.81 -6.05
C GLU A 125 14.67 41.10 -4.74
N PHE A 126 15.29 40.75 -3.62
CA PHE A 126 14.84 41.16 -2.31
C PHE A 126 15.54 42.48 -1.95
N LYS A 127 14.76 43.56 -1.93
CA LYS A 127 15.19 44.86 -1.44
C LYS A 127 15.56 44.75 0.05
N GLU A 128 16.75 45.22 0.37
CA GLU A 128 17.30 45.37 1.71
C GLU A 128 16.43 46.24 2.61
N PHE A 129 16.19 45.80 3.85
CA PHE A 129 15.96 46.66 5.03
C PHE A 129 16.42 45.92 6.31
N PRO A 130 16.81 46.62 7.39
CA PRO A 130 18.12 46.44 8.00
C PRO A 130 18.17 45.58 9.28
N SER A 131 19.34 44.96 9.44
CA SER A 131 20.09 44.58 10.65
C SER A 131 19.34 44.39 11.98
N THR A 132 19.42 43.18 12.54
CA THR A 132 19.55 43.04 14.01
C THR A 132 20.32 41.77 14.40
N HIS A 133 21.54 42.00 14.85
CA HIS A 133 22.38 41.25 15.80
C HIS A 133 22.61 39.74 15.65
N VAL A 134 23.84 39.47 15.21
CA VAL A 134 24.68 38.29 15.45
C VAL A 134 24.76 37.94 16.95
N LYS A 135 24.64 36.65 17.26
CA LYS A 135 25.32 36.03 18.39
C LYS A 135 26.08 34.81 17.88
N GLU A 136 27.40 34.89 18.02
CA GLU A 136 28.40 33.92 17.63
C GLU A 136 29.03 33.42 18.94
N GLU A 137 28.87 32.14 19.29
CA GLU A 137 29.67 31.45 20.30
C GLU A 137 29.90 30.01 19.80
N GLN A 138 31.09 29.75 19.26
CA GLN A 138 32.24 29.09 19.91
C GLN A 138 32.13 27.56 19.94
N GLN A 139 32.96 26.95 19.09
CA GLN A 139 33.39 25.56 19.19
C GLN A 139 34.25 25.38 20.44
N SER A 140 33.91 24.39 21.28
CA SER A 140 34.90 23.69 22.08
C SER A 140 34.52 22.21 22.27
N GLU A 141 35.57 21.41 22.34
CA GLU A 141 35.64 19.95 22.29
C GLU A 141 35.02 19.25 23.50
N LEU A 142 34.25 18.21 23.24
CA LEU A 142 34.17 17.04 24.12
C LEU A 142 33.76 15.82 23.28
N GLU A 143 34.76 15.00 22.97
CA GLU A 143 34.61 13.61 22.53
C GLU A 143 33.70 12.85 23.50
N THR A 144 32.53 12.37 23.06
CA THR A 144 32.10 10.97 23.23
C THR A 144 30.80 10.71 22.42
N ASP A 145 30.74 9.57 21.75
CA ASP A 145 29.54 8.89 21.25
C ASP A 145 28.71 9.50 20.11
N PHE A 146 29.11 9.21 18.87
CA PHE A 146 28.17 8.92 17.79
C PHE A 146 28.41 7.52 17.22
N GLU A 147 28.28 6.51 18.08
CA GLU A 147 27.84 5.19 17.62
C GLU A 147 26.45 5.35 16.98
N LEU A 148 26.39 5.32 15.65
CA LEU A 148 25.14 5.04 14.96
C LEU A 148 24.68 3.66 15.40
N ASN A 149 23.73 3.63 16.34
CA ASN A 149 23.01 2.46 16.82
C ASN A 149 22.32 1.73 15.65
N ILE A 150 23.08 0.88 14.95
CA ILE A 150 22.58 -0.12 14.03
C ILE A 150 21.80 -1.13 14.89
N ARG A 151 20.48 -1.01 14.88
CA ARG A 151 19.56 -1.90 15.61
C ARG A 151 19.85 -3.37 15.27
N GLN A 152 20.40 -4.09 16.25
CA GLN A 152 20.54 -5.55 16.22
C GLN A 152 19.15 -6.21 16.12
N ARG A 153 19.04 -7.17 15.20
CA ARG A 153 17.80 -7.83 14.78
C ARG A 153 17.28 -8.91 15.75
N SER A 154 17.59 -8.81 17.04
CA SER A 154 17.28 -9.84 18.04
C SER A 154 16.72 -9.30 19.37
N ARG A 155 16.21 -8.05 19.42
CA ARG A 155 15.32 -7.65 20.53
C ARG A 155 13.88 -8.03 20.20
N ARG A 156 13.25 -8.81 21.07
CA ARG A 156 11.80 -9.04 21.11
C ARG A 156 11.09 -7.70 20.93
N THR A 157 10.35 -7.55 19.84
CA THR A 157 9.46 -6.39 19.68
C THR A 157 8.30 -6.59 20.63
N ASP A 158 8.22 -5.73 21.64
CA ASP A 158 7.00 -5.58 22.43
C ASP A 158 5.83 -5.31 21.48
N ARG A 159 4.82 -6.16 21.62
CA ARG A 159 3.49 -6.03 21.03
C ARG A 159 2.97 -4.59 21.22
N PRO A 160 2.26 -4.01 20.24
CA PRO A 160 1.85 -2.61 20.33
C PRO A 160 0.96 -2.35 21.55
N ARG A 161 1.47 -1.58 22.51
CA ARG A 161 0.65 -0.90 23.52
C ARG A 161 -0.15 0.17 22.78
N ARG A 162 -1.48 0.15 22.94
CA ARG A 162 -2.43 1.17 22.46
C ARG A 162 -1.80 2.56 22.54
N LYS A 163 -1.64 3.23 21.39
CA LYS A 163 -1.29 4.66 21.37
C LYS A 163 -2.42 5.43 22.06
N LEU A 164 -2.09 6.21 23.08
CA LEU A 164 -3.01 7.23 23.59
C LEU A 164 -3.32 8.18 22.43
N MET A 165 -4.57 8.20 21.98
CA MET A 165 -5.00 9.16 20.98
C MET A 165 -4.88 10.56 21.55
N GLN A 166 -4.24 11.45 20.79
CA GLN A 166 -4.33 12.89 21.05
C GLN A 166 -5.81 13.26 21.06
N LYS A 167 -6.27 13.84 22.17
CA LYS A 167 -7.62 14.41 22.30
C LYS A 167 -7.72 15.62 21.37
N SER A 168 -8.06 15.39 20.12
CA SER A 168 -8.55 16.45 19.23
C SER A 168 -9.94 16.85 19.70
N ASN A 169 -10.10 18.14 19.99
CA ASN A 169 -11.31 18.84 20.42
C ASN A 169 -12.62 18.18 19.95
N THR A 170 -13.29 17.45 20.84
CA THR A 170 -14.49 16.64 20.58
C THR A 170 -15.75 17.45 20.29
N LYS A 171 -15.74 18.77 20.53
CA LYS A 171 -16.92 19.62 20.36
C LYS A 171 -17.34 19.85 18.91
N SER A 172 -16.42 19.75 17.92
CA SER A 172 -16.77 19.99 16.51
C SER A 172 -17.33 18.75 15.79
N LYS A 173 -16.85 17.55 16.14
CA LYS A 173 -17.33 16.30 15.53
C LYS A 173 -18.75 15.96 15.96
N CYS A 174 -19.11 16.19 17.23
CA CYS A 174 -20.49 15.97 17.66
C CYS A 174 -21.47 16.93 16.98
N LYS A 175 -21.05 18.18 16.70
CA LYS A 175 -21.86 19.12 15.91
C LYS A 175 -22.05 18.63 14.48
N GLN A 176 -20.97 18.18 13.82
CA GLN A 176 -21.09 17.59 12.47
C GLN A 176 -22.02 16.38 12.45
N VAL A 177 -21.91 15.48 13.43
CA VAL A 177 -22.80 14.32 13.52
C VAL A 177 -24.26 14.74 13.73
N ILE A 178 -24.54 15.77 14.54
CA ILE A 178 -25.89 16.28 14.75
C ILE A 178 -26.41 16.99 13.48
N ASP A 179 -25.59 17.79 12.81
CA ASP A 179 -25.95 18.48 11.57
C ASP A 179 -26.24 17.49 10.44
N ASP A 180 -25.43 16.42 10.33
CA ASP A 180 -25.64 15.32 9.38
C ASP A 180 -26.93 14.55 9.70
N LEU A 181 -27.23 14.33 10.99
CA LEU A 181 -28.47 13.68 11.43
C LEU A 181 -29.70 14.54 11.07
N LEU A 182 -29.63 15.86 11.30
CA LEU A 182 -30.70 16.79 10.97
C LEU A 182 -30.91 16.91 9.45
N LEU A 183 -29.84 16.83 8.66
CA LEU A 183 -29.93 16.74 7.20
C LEU A 183 -30.59 15.44 6.74
N ALA A 184 -30.25 14.31 7.36
CA ALA A 184 -30.84 13.01 7.03
C ALA A 184 -32.31 12.88 7.47
N MET A 185 -32.69 13.54 8.56
CA MET A 185 -34.05 13.51 9.11
C MET A 185 -34.98 14.60 8.58
N LYS A 186 -34.45 15.64 7.93
CA LYS A 186 -35.25 16.70 7.28
C LYS A 186 -36.42 16.17 6.42
N PRO A 187 -36.22 15.16 5.55
CA PRO A 187 -37.30 14.60 4.73
C PRO A 187 -38.38 13.87 5.54
N VAL A 188 -38.06 13.41 6.75
CA VAL A 188 -38.99 12.69 7.65
C VAL A 188 -39.94 13.65 8.36
N VAL A 189 -39.50 14.90 8.57
CA VAL A 189 -40.26 15.91 9.33
C VAL A 189 -41.07 16.83 8.41
N SER A 190 -40.65 17.05 7.15
CA SER A 190 -41.25 18.06 6.28
C SER A 190 -42.37 17.57 5.36
N GLU A 191 -42.55 16.26 5.13
CA GLU A 191 -43.59 15.76 4.21
C GLU A 191 -44.32 14.52 4.76
N PRO A 192 -45.66 14.49 4.75
CA PRO A 192 -46.41 13.32 5.14
C PRO A 192 -46.20 12.20 4.12
N LEU A 193 -45.74 11.07 4.65
CA LEU A 193 -45.47 9.76 4.04
C LEU A 193 -46.37 9.43 2.84
N SER A 194 -45.81 9.52 1.64
CA SER A 194 -46.27 8.71 0.50
C SER A 194 -45.29 7.55 0.32
N ASP A 195 -45.64 6.41 0.90
CA ASP A 195 -45.35 5.03 0.48
C ASP A 195 -43.99 4.72 -0.19
N GLN A 196 -42.92 5.44 0.18
CA GLN A 196 -41.58 5.12 -0.26
C GLN A 196 -41.06 4.02 0.65
N SER A 197 -41.35 2.79 0.27
CA SER A 197 -40.67 1.61 0.78
C SER A 197 -39.16 1.91 0.81
N TYR A 198 -38.60 1.97 2.02
CA TYR A 198 -37.21 2.34 2.34
C TYR A 198 -36.23 1.24 1.85
N TRP A 199 -36.33 0.83 0.60
CA TRP A 199 -35.54 -0.23 -0.03
C TRP A 199 -34.04 0.08 0.02
N PHE A 200 -33.67 1.37 0.07
CA PHE A 200 -32.30 1.83 0.24
C PHE A 200 -31.72 1.41 1.60
N PHE A 201 -32.53 1.39 2.65
CA PHE A 201 -32.10 1.04 4.00
C PHE A 201 -31.79 -0.46 4.09
N GLY A 202 -32.69 -1.30 3.58
CA GLY A 202 -32.47 -2.75 3.49
C GLY A 202 -31.24 -3.10 2.65
N LYS A 203 -31.04 -2.42 1.52
CA LYS A 203 -29.83 -2.57 0.69
C LYS A 203 -28.57 -2.19 1.46
N HIS A 204 -28.59 -1.06 2.17
CA HIS A 204 -27.44 -0.61 2.96
C HIS A 204 -27.08 -1.59 4.07
N ILE A 205 -28.07 -2.10 4.81
CA ILE A 205 -27.85 -3.13 5.85
C ILE A 205 -27.22 -4.38 5.23
N THR A 206 -27.74 -4.84 4.11
CA THR A 206 -27.23 -6.03 3.40
C THR A 206 -25.79 -5.84 2.95
N GLU A 207 -25.45 -4.68 2.38
CA GLU A 207 -24.07 -4.35 2.00
C GLU A 207 -23.14 -4.33 3.22
N ARG A 208 -23.59 -3.78 4.36
CA ARG A 208 -22.80 -3.72 5.59
C ARG A 208 -22.55 -5.11 6.19
N LEU A 209 -23.56 -5.97 6.22
CA LEU A 209 -23.43 -7.34 6.71
C LEU A 209 -22.49 -8.18 5.83
N ASN A 210 -22.57 -8.02 4.50
CA ASN A 210 -21.67 -8.70 3.56
C ASN A 210 -20.20 -8.27 3.68
N CYS A 211 -19.94 -7.07 4.21
CA CYS A 211 -18.58 -6.59 4.49
C CYS A 211 -18.00 -7.12 5.81
N MET A 212 -18.80 -7.77 6.66
CA MET A 212 -18.38 -8.30 7.95
C MET A 212 -17.90 -9.76 7.85
N ARG A 213 -17.17 -10.23 8.85
CA ARG A 213 -16.87 -11.67 8.99
C ARG A 213 -18.15 -12.40 9.40
N ARG A 214 -18.31 -13.66 8.98
CA ARG A 214 -19.54 -14.44 9.21
C ARG A 214 -20.06 -14.39 10.65
N ILE A 215 -19.18 -14.57 11.63
CA ILE A 215 -19.52 -14.56 13.06
C ILE A 215 -19.99 -13.16 13.52
N ASP A 216 -19.36 -12.09 13.01
CA ASP A 216 -19.71 -10.72 13.37
C ASP A 216 -21.05 -10.32 12.71
N ALA A 217 -21.28 -10.76 11.47
CA ALA A 217 -22.53 -10.55 10.74
C ALA A 217 -23.72 -11.27 11.40
N GLU A 218 -23.54 -12.53 11.83
CA GLU A 218 -24.59 -13.30 12.51
C GLU A 218 -25.04 -12.65 13.81
N ARG A 219 -24.09 -12.11 14.60
CA ARG A 219 -24.40 -11.35 15.82
C ARG A 219 -25.13 -10.06 15.52
N ALA A 220 -24.64 -9.28 14.56
CA ALA A 220 -25.28 -8.04 14.14
C ALA A 220 -26.71 -8.29 13.60
N CYS A 221 -26.94 -9.39 12.87
CA CYS A 221 -28.28 -9.78 12.43
C CYS A 221 -29.22 -10.08 13.61
N HIS A 222 -28.75 -10.82 14.61
CA HIS A 222 -29.54 -11.10 15.82
C HIS A 222 -29.90 -9.80 16.56
N ASP A 223 -28.94 -8.90 16.73
CA ASP A 223 -29.17 -7.61 17.40
C ASP A 223 -30.20 -6.76 16.64
N ILE A 224 -30.12 -6.71 15.31
CA ILE A 224 -31.09 -5.99 14.47
C ILE A 224 -32.48 -6.60 14.59
N LEU A 225 -32.60 -7.93 14.57
CA LEU A 225 -33.90 -8.60 14.72
C LEU A 225 -34.50 -8.39 16.11
N ASN A 226 -33.68 -8.40 17.16
CA ASN A 226 -34.13 -8.12 18.52
C ASN A 226 -34.66 -6.70 18.64
N LEU A 227 -33.95 -5.70 18.11
CA LEU A 227 -34.40 -4.30 18.10
C LEU A 227 -35.72 -4.11 17.33
N LEU A 228 -35.91 -4.82 16.21
CA LEU A 228 -37.15 -4.76 15.45
C LEU A 228 -38.32 -5.40 16.22
N ASN A 229 -38.08 -6.51 16.92
CA ASN A 229 -39.09 -7.16 17.74
C ASN A 229 -39.46 -6.35 18.99
N GLU A 230 -38.49 -5.69 19.62
CA GLU A 230 -38.71 -4.78 20.74
C GLU A 230 -39.58 -3.59 20.31
N TRP A 231 -39.31 -3.01 19.14
CA TRP A 231 -40.11 -1.92 18.56
C TRP A 231 -41.58 -2.30 18.32
N GLN A 232 -41.86 -3.57 18.03
CA GLN A 232 -43.22 -4.02 17.72
C GLN A 232 -44.07 -4.25 18.99
N GLN A 233 -43.48 -4.21 20.19
CA GLN A 233 -44.20 -4.37 21.46
C GLN A 233 -44.63 -3.05 22.12
N ASP A 234 -44.12 -1.91 21.64
CA ASP A 234 -44.38 -0.58 22.22
C ASP A 234 -45.51 0.19 21.50
N ASP A 235 -46.31 -0.45 20.63
CA ASP A 235 -47.55 0.12 20.08
C ASP A 235 -48.76 -0.27 20.97
N PRO A 236 -49.18 0.57 21.94
CA PRO A 236 -50.50 0.43 22.55
C PRO A 236 -51.55 0.88 21.52
N THR A 237 -52.44 -0.05 21.15
CA THR A 237 -53.77 0.27 20.60
C THR A 237 -54.52 1.26 21.47
#